data_AF-A0A250YD28-F1
#
_entry.id   AF-A0A250YD28-F1
#
_cell.length_a   1.000
_cell.length_b   1.000
_cell.length_c   1.000
_cell.angle_alpha   90.00
_cell.angle_beta   90.00
_cell.angle_gamma   90.00
#
_symmetry.space_group_name_H-M   'P 1'
#
loop_
_entity.id
_entity.type
_entity.pdbx_description
1 polymer ?
#
loop_
_entity_poly.entity_id
_entity_poly.type
_entity_poly.pdbx_seq_one_letter_code
_entity_poly.pdbx_strand_id
1 'polypeptide(L)'
;MTGRVPHSLQLHDLAALEERHPDLVVEVAHPQIIHESGAQILRHANLLVGSASALADQSTEQQLLEASHHWGHAVFVARGALWGSEDIARLDAAGGLQSLRVIMATHPDGFRLQGPLAAAHSTGPRTVLYEGPVRGLCPYAPQNSNTMAAAALAAPSLGFDNVIGVLVADLSLTNMHVVDVELRGPPSSTGRSFVVHTHRENPAEPGAVTGSATITAFWRSLLGCCQLPSRPGIHLC
;
A
#
# COMPACT_ATOMS: atom_id res chain seq x y z
N MET A 1 20.35 7.54 -13.30
CA MET A 1 19.62 8.60 -14.02
C MET A 1 20.00 9.91 -13.38
N THR A 2 20.50 10.89 -14.14
CA THR A 2 20.54 12.28 -13.65
C THR A 2 19.09 12.75 -13.49
N GLY A 3 18.63 12.83 -12.25
CA GLY A 3 17.27 13.27 -11.95
C GLY A 3 17.02 14.70 -12.46
N ARG A 4 15.74 15.07 -12.65
CA ARG A 4 15.36 16.44 -13.03
C ARG A 4 15.44 17.45 -11.87
N VAL A 5 15.84 17.00 -10.69
CA VAL A 5 15.98 17.82 -9.49
C VAL A 5 17.30 18.59 -9.54
N PRO A 6 17.32 19.93 -9.36
CA PRO A 6 18.55 20.71 -9.29
C PRO A 6 19.54 20.14 -8.25
N HIS A 7 20.85 20.12 -8.57
CA HIS A 7 21.88 19.53 -7.70
C HIS A 7 21.88 20.12 -6.28
N SER A 8 21.56 21.41 -6.12
CA SER A 8 21.46 22.07 -4.81
C SER A 8 20.35 21.52 -3.91
N LEU A 9 19.32 20.90 -4.50
CA LEU A 9 18.18 20.28 -3.82
C LEU A 9 18.35 18.76 -3.65
N GLN A 10 19.41 18.18 -4.20
CA GLN A 10 19.71 16.77 -4.00
C GLN A 10 20.38 16.58 -2.64
N LEU A 11 19.89 15.60 -1.88
CA LEU A 11 20.54 15.10 -0.68
C LEU A 11 21.13 13.73 -1.05
N HIS A 12 22.45 13.60 -0.97
CA HIS A 12 23.15 12.37 -1.38
C HIS A 12 23.24 11.32 -0.27
N ASP A 13 23.05 11.74 0.98
CA ASP A 13 23.08 10.88 2.16
C ASP A 13 21.90 11.22 3.08
N LEU A 14 21.08 10.22 3.38
CA LEU A 14 19.93 10.36 4.30
C LEU A 14 20.39 10.69 5.73
N ALA A 15 21.64 10.43 6.10
CA ALA A 15 22.19 10.86 7.39
C ALA A 15 22.23 12.38 7.54
N ALA A 16 22.30 13.13 6.43
CA ALA A 16 22.30 14.60 6.43
C ALA A 16 20.89 15.20 6.31
N LEU A 17 19.82 14.41 6.54
CA LEU A 17 18.44 14.87 6.42
C LEU A 17 18.13 16.09 7.30
N GLU A 18 18.69 16.11 8.51
CA GLU A 18 18.49 17.20 9.48
C GLU A 18 18.92 18.56 8.92
N GLU A 19 19.99 18.61 8.11
CA GLU A 19 20.52 19.85 7.51
C GLU A 19 19.51 20.55 6.59
N ARG A 20 18.49 19.81 6.12
CA ARG A 20 17.44 20.33 5.24
C ARG A 20 16.18 20.77 6.00
N HIS A 21 16.08 20.47 7.29
CA HIS A 21 14.92 20.75 8.15
C HIS A 21 13.56 20.44 7.49
N PRO A 22 13.34 19.21 6.97
CA PRO A 22 12.09 18.89 6.28
C PRO A 22 10.93 18.75 7.26
N ASP A 23 9.77 19.31 6.94
CA ASP A 23 8.53 19.05 7.69
C ASP A 23 7.94 17.65 7.39
N LEU A 24 8.19 17.17 6.17
CA LEU A 24 7.70 15.90 5.64
C LEU A 24 8.72 15.29 4.68
N VAL A 25 8.97 14.00 4.84
CA VAL A 25 9.68 13.17 3.88
C VAL A 25 8.69 12.24 3.19
N VAL A 26 8.80 12.15 1.87
CA VAL A 26 7.89 11.33 1.05
C VAL A 26 8.68 10.22 0.38
N GLU A 27 8.37 8.98 0.73
CA GLU A 27 8.97 7.81 0.09
C GLU A 27 8.18 7.44 -1.17
N VAL A 28 8.84 7.49 -2.33
CA VAL A 28 8.31 7.09 -3.65
C VAL A 28 9.35 6.27 -4.40
N ALA A 29 9.97 5.30 -3.73
CA ALA A 29 11.13 4.58 -4.23
C ALA A 29 10.95 3.05 -4.12
N HIS A 30 11.06 2.52 -2.91
CA HIS A 30 11.03 1.09 -2.61
C HIS A 30 10.79 0.87 -1.12
N PRO A 31 10.05 -0.18 -0.69
CA PRO A 31 9.82 -0.46 0.73
C PRO A 31 11.12 -0.63 1.55
N GLN A 32 12.23 -1.01 0.91
CA GLN A 32 13.55 -1.08 1.54
C GLN A 32 13.99 0.23 2.20
N ILE A 33 13.64 1.38 1.62
CA ILE A 33 13.97 2.68 2.24
C ILE A 33 13.24 2.86 3.58
N ILE A 34 12.03 2.32 3.69
CA ILE A 34 11.25 2.36 4.93
C ILE A 34 11.85 1.41 5.97
N HIS A 35 12.24 0.19 5.56
CA HIS A 35 12.92 -0.78 6.42
C HIS A 35 14.23 -0.23 6.98
N GLU A 36 15.03 0.45 6.15
CA GLU A 36 16.39 0.87 6.52
C GLU A 36 16.44 2.24 7.21
N SER A 37 15.57 3.18 6.81
CA SER A 37 15.70 4.59 7.19
C SER A 37 14.43 5.20 7.78
N GLY A 38 13.31 4.49 7.79
CA GLY A 38 12.02 5.05 8.24
C GLY A 38 12.06 5.61 9.66
N ALA A 39 12.62 4.85 10.61
CA ALA A 39 12.76 5.29 12.01
C ALA A 39 13.78 6.44 12.17
N GLN A 40 14.80 6.53 11.31
CA GLN A 40 15.76 7.63 11.31
C GLN A 40 15.12 8.91 10.78
N ILE A 41 14.33 8.83 9.72
CA ILE A 41 13.57 9.96 9.16
C ILE A 41 12.65 10.56 10.23
N LEU A 42 11.96 9.71 10.99
CA LEU A 42 11.06 10.13 12.06
C LEU A 42 11.73 10.86 13.22
N ARG A 43 13.06 10.94 13.28
CA ARG A 43 13.76 11.81 14.25
C ARG A 43 13.64 13.29 13.89
N HIS A 44 13.38 13.59 12.63
CA HIS A 44 13.52 14.94 12.07
C HIS A 44 12.25 15.44 11.37
N ALA A 45 11.36 14.53 10.92
CA ALA A 45 10.22 14.89 10.09
C ALA A 45 9.06 13.89 10.17
N ASN A 46 7.88 14.31 9.75
CA ASN A 46 6.82 13.37 9.39
C ASN A 46 7.23 12.54 8.16
N LEU A 47 6.65 11.35 8.01
CA LEU A 47 6.97 10.43 6.91
C LEU A 47 5.71 10.02 6.17
N LEU A 48 5.65 10.21 4.86
CA LEU A 48 4.67 9.59 3.98
C LEU A 48 5.28 8.36 3.30
N VAL A 49 4.80 7.18 3.68
CA VAL A 49 5.15 5.88 3.09
C VAL A 49 4.34 5.65 1.82
N GLY A 50 5.00 5.62 0.66
CA GLY A 50 4.35 5.27 -0.60
C GLY A 50 4.29 3.77 -0.87
N SER A 51 5.26 3.05 -0.34
CA SER A 51 5.36 1.60 -0.41
C SER A 51 4.71 0.96 0.81
N ALA A 52 3.37 0.98 0.88
CA ALA A 52 2.60 0.41 2.00
C ALA A 52 2.96 -1.06 2.30
N SER A 53 3.47 -1.81 1.31
CA SER A 53 3.97 -3.18 1.49
C SER A 53 5.12 -3.30 2.50
N ALA A 54 5.86 -2.22 2.81
CA ALA A 54 6.87 -2.21 3.86
C ALA A 54 6.30 -2.55 5.24
N LEU A 55 5.05 -2.16 5.51
CA LEU A 55 4.37 -2.40 6.79
C LEU A 55 3.88 -3.84 6.96
N ALA A 56 4.02 -4.69 5.94
CA ALA A 56 3.84 -6.12 6.10
C ALA A 56 4.95 -6.77 6.94
N ASP A 57 6.10 -6.12 7.08
CA ASP A 57 7.13 -6.53 8.03
C ASP A 57 6.82 -5.98 9.43
N GLN A 58 6.55 -6.89 10.38
CA GLN A 58 6.14 -6.50 11.74
C GLN A 58 7.23 -5.70 12.46
N SER A 59 8.51 -6.01 12.21
CA SER A 59 9.61 -5.30 12.85
C SER A 59 9.66 -3.83 12.41
N THR A 60 9.41 -3.59 11.11
CA THR A 60 9.34 -2.26 10.51
C THR A 60 8.14 -1.48 11.02
N GLU A 61 6.95 -2.10 11.04
CA GLU A 61 5.74 -1.48 11.58
C GLU A 61 5.95 -1.04 13.03
N GLN A 62 6.49 -1.92 13.87
CA GLN A 62 6.76 -1.62 15.27
C GLN A 62 7.79 -0.51 15.45
N GLN A 63 8.92 -0.56 14.73
CA GLN A 63 9.96 0.47 14.79
C GLN A 63 9.44 1.84 14.38
N LEU A 64 8.60 1.91 13.35
CA LEU A 64 7.98 3.16 12.91
C LEU A 64 7.01 3.71 13.95
N LEU A 65 6.19 2.83 14.55
CA LEU A 65 5.25 3.22 15.59
C LEU A 65 5.99 3.77 16.83
N GLU A 66 7.02 3.05 17.30
CA GLU A 66 7.84 3.46 18.44
C GLU A 66 8.57 4.78 18.17
N ALA A 67 9.21 4.93 17.00
CA ALA A 67 9.89 6.16 16.62
C ALA A 67 8.91 7.34 16.49
N SER A 68 7.74 7.10 15.91
CA SER A 68 6.67 8.10 15.79
C SER A 68 6.23 8.64 17.15
N HIS A 69 5.99 7.74 18.12
CA HIS A 69 5.63 8.13 19.48
C HIS A 69 6.77 8.82 20.23
N HIS A 70 8.01 8.36 20.04
CA HIS A 70 9.17 8.91 20.72
C HIS A 70 9.50 10.34 20.27
N TRP A 71 9.48 10.58 18.95
CA TRP A 71 9.89 11.87 18.37
C TRP A 71 8.74 12.82 18.05
N GLY A 72 7.48 12.36 18.17
CA GLY A 72 6.31 13.21 17.97
C GLY A 72 5.88 13.39 16.51
N HIS A 73 6.51 12.68 15.58
CA HIS A 73 6.25 12.78 14.14
C HIS A 73 5.29 11.68 13.65
N ALA A 74 4.38 12.02 12.75
CA ALA A 74 3.39 11.08 12.20
C ALA A 74 3.97 10.23 11.05
N VAL A 75 3.47 9.00 10.94
CA VAL A 75 3.67 8.14 9.77
C VAL A 75 2.37 8.12 8.97
N PHE A 76 2.39 8.72 7.81
CA PHE A 76 1.32 8.66 6.82
C PHE A 76 1.57 7.52 5.85
N VAL A 77 0.52 6.87 5.34
CA VAL A 77 0.62 5.80 4.36
C VAL A 77 -0.28 6.12 3.19
N ALA A 78 0.27 6.14 1.98
CA ALA A 78 -0.51 6.39 0.77
C ALA A 78 -1.44 5.21 0.48
N ARG A 79 -2.75 5.46 0.38
CA ARG A 79 -3.76 4.45 0.04
C ARG A 79 -3.67 3.91 -1.39
N GLY A 80 -2.94 4.60 -2.28
CA GLY A 80 -2.75 4.18 -3.67
C GLY A 80 -4.07 3.94 -4.41
N ALA A 81 -4.21 2.78 -5.07
CA ALA A 81 -5.40 2.46 -5.85
C ALA A 81 -6.57 1.92 -5.00
N LEU A 82 -6.49 1.94 -3.66
CA LEU A 82 -7.57 1.46 -2.80
C LEU A 82 -8.76 2.43 -2.80
N TRP A 83 -9.86 2.00 -3.41
CA TRP A 83 -11.16 2.66 -3.28
C TRP A 83 -11.85 2.21 -1.97
N GLY A 84 -12.57 3.12 -1.32
CA GLY A 84 -13.37 2.78 -0.11
C GLY A 84 -12.60 2.55 1.19
N SER A 85 -11.34 2.99 1.30
CA SER A 85 -10.53 2.78 2.53
C SER A 85 -11.17 3.35 3.80
N GLU A 86 -11.83 4.50 3.71
CA GLU A 86 -12.55 5.11 4.84
C GLU A 86 -13.77 4.29 5.27
N ASP A 87 -14.52 3.75 4.31
CA ASP A 87 -15.68 2.90 4.58
C ASP A 87 -15.23 1.57 5.22
N ILE A 88 -14.14 0.98 4.73
CA ILE A 88 -13.51 -0.21 5.32
C ILE A 88 -13.10 0.08 6.77
N ALA A 89 -12.39 1.18 7.01
CA ALA A 89 -11.92 1.54 8.35
C ALA A 89 -13.07 1.81 9.33
N ARG A 90 -14.12 2.51 8.90
CA ARG A 90 -15.32 2.73 9.73
C ARG A 90 -16.05 1.43 10.03
N LEU A 91 -16.13 0.54 9.05
CA LEU A 91 -16.79 -0.75 9.22
C LEU A 91 -16.00 -1.66 10.17
N ASP A 92 -14.67 -1.71 10.04
CA ASP A 92 -13.76 -2.42 10.93
C ASP A 92 -13.88 -1.92 12.38
N ALA A 93 -13.80 -0.59 12.56
CA ALA A 93 -13.94 0.04 13.88
C ALA A 93 -15.31 -0.21 14.55
N ALA A 94 -16.36 -0.44 13.76
CA ALA A 94 -17.68 -0.81 14.25
C ALA A 94 -17.84 -2.31 14.54
N GLY A 95 -16.80 -3.13 14.35
CA GLY A 95 -16.86 -4.60 14.46
C GLY A 95 -17.69 -5.26 13.36
N GLY A 96 -17.92 -4.55 12.25
CA GLY A 96 -18.80 -4.99 11.17
C GLY A 96 -18.07 -5.66 10.01
N LEU A 97 -16.74 -5.81 10.07
CA LEU A 97 -15.92 -6.43 9.03
C LEU A 97 -15.53 -7.85 9.42
N GLN A 98 -15.95 -8.84 8.63
CA GLN A 98 -15.68 -10.26 8.87
C GLN A 98 -14.61 -10.83 7.94
N SER A 99 -14.52 -10.31 6.72
CA SER A 99 -13.50 -10.69 5.75
C SER A 99 -13.28 -9.57 4.74
N LEU A 100 -12.04 -9.46 4.24
CA LEU A 100 -11.65 -8.53 3.19
C LEU A 100 -10.72 -9.25 2.21
N ARG A 101 -11.06 -9.20 0.92
CA ARG A 101 -10.30 -9.76 -0.18
C ARG A 101 -10.04 -8.68 -1.21
N VAL A 102 -8.79 -8.57 -1.67
CA VAL A 102 -8.39 -7.63 -2.72
C VAL A 102 -7.76 -8.42 -3.86
N ILE A 103 -8.36 -8.31 -5.04
CA ILE A 103 -7.90 -8.96 -6.25
C ILE A 103 -7.29 -7.88 -7.15
N MET A 104 -6.05 -8.08 -7.57
CA MET A 104 -5.41 -7.24 -8.57
C MET A 104 -5.14 -8.07 -9.82
N ALA A 105 -5.79 -7.70 -10.92
CA ALA A 105 -5.56 -8.26 -12.23
C ALA A 105 -4.84 -7.25 -13.14
N THR A 106 -3.81 -7.71 -13.83
CA THR A 106 -3.10 -6.93 -14.87
C THR A 106 -2.45 -7.87 -15.87
N HIS A 107 -1.94 -7.33 -16.97
CA HIS A 107 -1.09 -8.07 -17.89
C HIS A 107 0.12 -8.66 -17.13
N PRO A 108 0.56 -9.91 -17.45
CA PRO A 108 1.74 -10.51 -16.83
C PRO A 108 2.98 -9.59 -16.81
N ASP A 109 3.18 -8.80 -17.86
CA ASP A 109 4.32 -7.87 -18.00
C ASP A 109 4.32 -6.73 -16.97
N GLY A 110 3.17 -6.45 -16.34
CA GLY A 110 3.03 -5.45 -15.29
C GLY A 110 3.50 -5.90 -13.90
N PHE A 111 3.84 -7.19 -13.74
CA PHE A 111 4.31 -7.70 -12.45
C PHE A 111 5.81 -7.52 -12.23
N ARG A 112 6.20 -7.28 -10.98
CA ARG A 112 7.59 -7.24 -10.51
C ARG A 112 7.73 -8.23 -9.36
N LEU A 113 7.58 -9.52 -9.69
CA LEU A 113 7.60 -10.61 -8.74
C LEU A 113 9.04 -10.99 -8.37
N GLN A 114 9.20 -11.46 -7.14
CA GLN A 114 10.48 -11.81 -6.52
C GLN A 114 10.35 -13.18 -5.83
N GLY A 115 11.49 -13.79 -5.53
CA GLY A 115 11.53 -15.05 -4.79
C GLY A 115 10.72 -16.17 -5.48
N PRO A 116 9.95 -16.98 -4.74
CA PRO A 116 9.15 -18.07 -5.30
C PRO A 116 8.13 -17.62 -6.36
N LEU A 117 7.59 -16.39 -6.25
CA LEU A 117 6.64 -15.88 -7.24
C LEU A 117 7.30 -15.44 -8.55
N ALA A 118 8.62 -15.22 -8.59
CA ALA A 118 9.31 -14.86 -9.84
C ALA A 118 9.27 -15.99 -10.89
N ALA A 119 9.10 -17.25 -10.45
CA ALA A 119 8.95 -18.40 -11.33
C ALA A 119 7.48 -18.62 -11.77
N ALA A 120 6.52 -17.88 -11.19
CA ALA A 120 5.13 -17.99 -11.58
C ALA A 120 4.94 -17.41 -12.99
N HIS A 121 4.35 -18.20 -13.87
CA HIS A 121 4.05 -17.77 -15.24
C HIS A 121 2.58 -17.99 -15.54
N SER A 122 2.04 -17.19 -16.46
CA SER A 122 0.68 -17.41 -16.92
C SER A 122 0.61 -18.74 -17.66
N THR A 123 -0.36 -19.59 -17.31
CA THR A 123 -0.61 -20.89 -17.96
C THR A 123 -1.79 -20.84 -18.93
N GLY A 124 -2.45 -19.69 -19.05
CA GLY A 124 -3.63 -19.49 -19.89
C GLY A 124 -3.99 -18.00 -20.05
N PRO A 125 -5.20 -17.71 -20.57
CA PRO A 125 -5.66 -16.33 -20.77
C PRO A 125 -5.80 -15.56 -19.45
N ARG A 126 -6.14 -16.25 -18.36
CA ARG A 126 -6.26 -15.69 -17.02
C ARG A 126 -5.76 -16.71 -16.00
N THR A 127 -4.78 -16.33 -15.18
CA THR A 127 -4.06 -17.22 -14.25
C THR A 127 -3.94 -16.56 -12.88
N VAL A 128 -4.32 -17.25 -11.81
CA VAL A 128 -4.04 -16.81 -10.43
C VAL A 128 -2.58 -17.14 -10.12
N LEU A 129 -1.77 -16.11 -9.87
CA LEU A 129 -0.36 -16.26 -9.51
C LEU A 129 -0.16 -16.42 -8.00
N TYR A 130 -1.06 -15.84 -7.21
CA TYR A 130 -1.04 -15.88 -5.76
C TYR A 130 -2.45 -15.73 -5.21
N GLU A 131 -2.76 -16.47 -4.14
CA GLU A 131 -3.94 -16.29 -3.29
C GLU A 131 -3.57 -16.63 -1.85
N GLY A 132 -3.74 -15.67 -0.94
CA GLY A 132 -3.40 -15.87 0.47
C GLY A 132 -3.30 -14.56 1.27
N PRO A 133 -2.84 -14.63 2.52
CA PRO A 133 -2.63 -13.45 3.36
C PRO A 133 -1.75 -12.39 2.71
N VAL A 134 -2.14 -11.12 2.79
CA VAL A 134 -1.33 -10.01 2.25
C VAL A 134 0.09 -10.01 2.80
N ARG A 135 0.30 -10.43 4.06
CA ARG A 135 1.64 -10.56 4.67
C ARG A 135 2.57 -11.44 3.84
N GLY A 136 2.08 -12.57 3.36
CA GLY A 136 2.87 -13.51 2.55
C GLY A 136 3.14 -13.02 1.14
N LEU A 137 2.33 -12.09 0.63
CA LEU A 137 2.48 -11.53 -0.71
C LEU A 137 3.53 -10.41 -0.76
N CYS A 138 3.53 -9.51 0.22
CA CYS A 138 4.30 -8.28 0.18
C CYS A 138 5.81 -8.47 -0.09
N PRO A 139 6.51 -9.45 0.51
CA PRO A 139 7.93 -9.69 0.23
C PRO A 139 8.21 -10.13 -1.21
N TYR A 140 7.24 -10.76 -1.87
CA TYR A 140 7.41 -11.33 -3.21
C TYR A 140 6.82 -10.47 -4.33
N ALA A 141 5.96 -9.51 -4.01
CA ALA A 141 5.40 -8.57 -4.98
C ALA A 141 5.25 -7.16 -4.39
N PRO A 142 6.33 -6.55 -3.86
CA PRO A 142 6.24 -5.32 -3.07
C PRO A 142 5.62 -4.15 -3.83
N GLN A 143 5.92 -4.03 -5.13
CA GLN A 143 5.42 -2.94 -5.97
C GLN A 143 3.97 -3.17 -6.42
N ASN A 144 3.52 -4.42 -6.48
CA ASN A 144 2.16 -4.79 -6.89
C ASN A 144 1.19 -4.95 -5.71
N SER A 145 1.69 -5.02 -4.47
CA SER A 145 0.87 -5.30 -3.28
C SER A 145 0.48 -4.07 -2.47
N ASN A 146 0.93 -2.86 -2.84
CA ASN A 146 0.66 -1.63 -2.07
C ASN A 146 -0.83 -1.37 -1.83
N THR A 147 -1.70 -1.60 -2.83
CA THR A 147 -3.16 -1.46 -2.67
C THR A 147 -3.74 -2.48 -1.67
N MET A 148 -3.20 -3.69 -1.65
CA MET A 148 -3.62 -4.75 -0.72
C MET A 148 -3.11 -4.48 0.70
N ALA A 149 -1.88 -3.97 0.81
CA ALA A 149 -1.29 -3.51 2.07
C ALA A 149 -2.08 -2.34 2.66
N ALA A 150 -2.46 -1.36 1.82
CA ALA A 150 -3.37 -0.29 2.23
C ALA A 150 -4.71 -0.83 2.75
N ALA A 151 -5.24 -1.91 2.17
CA ALA A 151 -6.48 -2.53 2.62
C ALA A 151 -6.31 -3.24 3.97
N ALA A 152 -5.17 -3.90 4.19
CA ALA A 152 -4.80 -4.47 5.49
C ALA A 152 -4.69 -3.40 6.58
N LEU A 153 -4.10 -2.24 6.27
CA LEU A 153 -4.02 -1.10 7.19
C LEU A 153 -5.38 -0.45 7.45
N ALA A 154 -6.27 -0.44 6.46
CA ALA A 154 -7.65 0.04 6.61
C ALA A 154 -8.53 -0.91 7.45
N ALA A 155 -8.12 -2.17 7.64
CA ALA A 155 -8.87 -3.19 8.38
C ALA A 155 -8.04 -3.78 9.55
N PRO A 156 -7.70 -2.99 10.60
CA PRO A 156 -6.87 -3.45 11.71
C PRO A 156 -7.32 -4.76 12.36
N SER A 157 -8.64 -5.05 12.43
CA SER A 157 -9.12 -6.32 13.01
C SER A 157 -8.73 -7.56 12.22
N LEU A 158 -8.47 -7.41 10.92
CA LEU A 158 -7.99 -8.47 10.03
C LEU A 158 -6.47 -8.39 9.86
N GLY A 159 -5.95 -7.19 9.62
CA GLY A 159 -4.54 -6.92 9.38
C GLY A 159 -3.96 -7.68 8.17
N PHE A 160 -2.65 -7.68 8.05
CA PHE A 160 -1.94 -8.32 6.94
C PHE A 160 -2.11 -9.86 6.91
N ASP A 161 -2.44 -10.47 8.04
CA ASP A 161 -2.55 -11.93 8.18
C ASP A 161 -3.91 -12.47 7.71
N ASN A 162 -4.99 -11.68 7.82
CA ASN A 162 -6.33 -12.15 7.49
C ASN A 162 -6.99 -11.42 6.32
N VAL A 163 -6.44 -10.29 5.87
CA VAL A 163 -6.79 -9.75 4.55
C VAL A 163 -6.19 -10.65 3.47
N ILE A 164 -7.02 -11.05 2.50
CA ILE A 164 -6.61 -11.95 1.42
C ILE A 164 -6.26 -11.15 0.17
N GLY A 165 -5.02 -11.27 -0.28
CA GLY A 165 -4.54 -10.74 -1.55
C GLY A 165 -4.60 -11.79 -2.65
N VAL A 166 -5.01 -11.39 -3.85
CA VAL A 166 -5.03 -12.26 -5.03
C VAL A 166 -4.37 -11.56 -6.21
N LEU A 167 -3.28 -12.12 -6.73
CA LEU A 167 -2.66 -11.64 -7.96
C LEU A 167 -3.13 -12.47 -9.14
N VAL A 168 -3.63 -11.79 -10.17
CA VAL A 168 -4.14 -12.41 -11.38
C VAL A 168 -3.39 -11.87 -12.60
N ALA A 169 -2.73 -12.76 -13.32
CA ALA A 169 -2.24 -12.47 -14.65
C ALA A 169 -3.36 -12.65 -15.67
N ASP A 170 -3.66 -11.60 -16.43
CA ASP A 170 -4.72 -11.61 -17.44
C ASP A 170 -4.21 -11.02 -18.75
N LEU A 171 -4.10 -11.87 -19.78
CA LEU A 171 -3.59 -11.50 -21.10
C LEU A 171 -4.55 -10.56 -21.86
N SER A 172 -5.82 -10.45 -21.44
CA SER A 172 -6.77 -9.53 -22.06
C SER A 172 -6.60 -8.08 -21.61
N LEU A 173 -5.93 -7.84 -20.48
CA LEU A 173 -5.74 -6.51 -19.89
C LEU A 173 -4.53 -5.80 -20.48
N THR A 174 -4.61 -5.38 -21.74
CA THR A 174 -3.45 -4.82 -22.47
C THR A 174 -3.06 -3.40 -22.08
N ASN A 175 -3.98 -2.63 -21.49
CA ASN A 175 -3.83 -1.20 -21.21
C ASN A 175 -4.51 -0.74 -19.91
N MET A 176 -4.75 -1.67 -18.98
CA MET A 176 -5.42 -1.35 -17.73
C MET A 176 -5.10 -2.35 -16.62
N HIS A 177 -5.22 -1.89 -15.38
CA HIS A 177 -5.20 -2.72 -14.19
C HIS A 177 -6.60 -2.75 -13.60
N VAL A 178 -7.05 -3.92 -13.19
CA VAL A 178 -8.32 -4.10 -12.50
C VAL A 178 -8.05 -4.38 -11.03
N VAL A 179 -8.74 -3.67 -10.15
CA VAL A 179 -8.73 -3.93 -8.71
C VAL A 179 -10.16 -4.21 -8.27
N ASP A 180 -10.41 -5.42 -7.80
CA ASP A 180 -11.65 -5.78 -7.13
C ASP A 180 -11.43 -5.82 -5.61
N VAL A 181 -12.37 -5.26 -4.87
CA VAL A 181 -12.42 -5.37 -3.42
C VAL A 181 -13.73 -6.04 -3.03
N GLU A 182 -13.62 -7.12 -2.28
CA GLU A 182 -14.74 -7.86 -1.75
C GLU A 182 -14.67 -7.86 -0.23
N LEU A 183 -15.75 -7.45 0.43
CA LEU A 183 -15.85 -7.53 1.88
C LEU A 183 -17.19 -8.09 2.31
N ARG A 184 -17.19 -8.70 3.49
CA ARG A 184 -18.37 -9.34 4.09
C ARG A 184 -18.49 -8.89 5.54
N GLY A 185 -19.71 -8.65 5.99
CA GLY A 185 -20.01 -8.42 7.40
C GLY A 185 -20.45 -9.65 8.18
N PRO A 186 -20.72 -9.50 9.47
CA PRO A 186 -21.21 -10.59 10.30
C PRO A 186 -22.56 -11.14 9.79
N PRO A 187 -22.86 -12.42 10.04
CA PRO A 187 -24.14 -13.00 9.67
C PRO A 187 -25.28 -12.32 10.44
N SER A 188 -26.37 -12.01 9.74
CA SER A 188 -27.62 -11.55 10.34
C SER A 188 -28.33 -12.68 11.09
N SER A 189 -29.44 -12.36 11.75
CA SER A 189 -30.36 -13.36 12.36
C SER A 189 -30.86 -14.42 11.36
N THR A 190 -30.81 -14.15 10.06
CA THR A 190 -31.19 -15.10 8.99
C THR A 190 -30.01 -15.92 8.46
N GLY A 191 -28.80 -15.77 9.02
CA GLY A 191 -27.57 -16.39 8.54
C GLY A 191 -26.95 -15.74 7.29
N ARG A 192 -27.60 -14.74 6.70
CA ARG A 192 -27.06 -13.97 5.56
C ARG A 192 -26.19 -12.81 6.05
N SER A 193 -25.03 -12.62 5.47
CA SER A 193 -24.20 -11.42 5.64
C SER A 193 -24.46 -10.42 4.52
N PHE A 194 -24.32 -9.12 4.80
CA PHE A 194 -24.13 -8.16 3.72
C PHE A 194 -22.75 -8.37 3.09
N VAL A 195 -22.65 -8.06 1.80
CA VAL A 195 -21.42 -8.16 1.01
C VAL A 195 -21.30 -6.90 0.18
N VAL A 196 -20.10 -6.38 0.05
CA VAL A 196 -19.78 -5.28 -0.85
C VAL A 196 -18.76 -5.78 -1.85
N HIS A 197 -19.02 -5.48 -3.13
CA HIS A 197 -18.09 -5.70 -4.22
C HIS A 197 -17.85 -4.35 -4.88
N THR A 198 -16.58 -3.97 -5.03
CA THR A 198 -16.20 -2.82 -5.84
C THR A 198 -15.31 -3.29 -6.98
N HIS A 199 -15.59 -2.80 -8.18
CA HIS A 199 -14.78 -3.04 -9.37
C HIS A 199 -14.17 -1.73 -9.83
N ARG A 200 -12.84 -1.69 -9.94
CA ARG A 200 -12.10 -0.50 -10.37
C ARG A 200 -11.19 -0.82 -11.53
N GLU A 201 -11.42 -0.16 -12.65
CA GLU A 201 -10.53 -0.17 -13.82
C GLU A 201 -9.61 1.06 -13.77
N ASN A 202 -8.31 0.83 -13.92
CA ASN A 202 -7.29 1.87 -13.93
C ASN A 202 -6.48 1.78 -15.23
N PRO A 203 -6.64 2.73 -16.17
CA PRO A 203 -5.80 2.79 -17.35
C PRO A 203 -4.31 2.80 -17.00
N ALA A 204 -3.52 2.00 -17.72
CA ALA A 204 -2.09 1.83 -17.51
C ALA A 204 -1.40 1.58 -18.85
N GLU A 205 -0.20 2.13 -19.01
CA GLU A 205 0.62 1.80 -20.19
C GLU A 205 1.05 0.32 -20.15
N PRO A 206 1.24 -0.34 -21.29
CA PRO A 206 1.70 -1.73 -21.34
C PRO A 206 2.96 -1.95 -20.50
N GLY A 207 2.93 -2.94 -19.60
CA GLY A 207 4.04 -3.30 -18.72
C GLY A 207 4.29 -2.34 -17.54
N ALA A 208 3.46 -1.30 -17.38
CA ALA A 208 3.53 -0.41 -16.23
C ALA A 208 3.10 -1.14 -14.95
N VAL A 209 3.76 -0.85 -13.84
CA VAL A 209 3.41 -1.40 -12.52
C VAL A 209 2.26 -0.61 -11.89
N THR A 210 2.07 0.63 -12.33
CA THR A 210 1.15 1.59 -11.72
C THR A 210 0.30 2.27 -12.79
N GLY A 211 -1.02 2.26 -12.60
CA GLY A 211 -1.95 2.99 -13.47
C GLY A 211 -1.94 4.50 -13.22
N SER A 212 -2.33 5.28 -14.22
CA SER A 212 -2.25 6.75 -14.22
C SER A 212 -3.00 7.40 -13.05
N ALA A 213 -4.15 6.83 -12.66
CA ALA A 213 -4.97 7.30 -11.55
C ALA A 213 -4.28 7.20 -10.18
N THR A 214 -3.23 6.39 -10.05
CA THR A 214 -2.48 6.23 -8.79
C THR A 214 -1.66 7.48 -8.47
N ILE A 215 -1.19 8.22 -9.49
CA ILE A 215 -0.46 9.48 -9.30
C ILE A 215 -1.36 10.51 -8.60
N THR A 216 -2.60 10.64 -9.08
CA THR A 216 -3.59 11.55 -8.47
C THR A 216 -3.95 11.11 -7.05
N ALA A 217 -4.08 9.80 -6.81
CA ALA A 217 -4.34 9.29 -5.46
C ALA A 217 -3.18 9.60 -4.51
N PHE A 218 -1.93 9.39 -4.96
CA PHE A 218 -0.73 9.71 -4.18
C PHE A 218 -0.63 11.21 -3.87
N TRP A 219 -0.91 12.06 -4.85
CA TRP A 219 -0.98 13.51 -4.65
C TRP A 219 -2.03 13.90 -3.60
N ARG A 220 -3.18 13.22 -3.57
CA ARG A 220 -4.21 13.44 -2.54
C ARG A 220 -3.73 12.99 -1.16
N SER A 221 -3.03 11.87 -1.03
CA SER A 221 -2.41 11.45 0.24
C SER A 221 -1.43 12.51 0.74
N LEU A 222 -0.61 13.08 -0.15
CA LEU A 222 0.32 14.16 0.18
C LEU A 222 -0.41 15.41 0.68
N LEU A 223 -1.48 15.84 -0.01
CA LEU A 223 -2.31 16.95 0.46
C LEU A 223 -2.99 16.65 1.80
N GLY A 224 -3.38 15.39 2.02
CA GLY A 224 -3.93 14.90 3.28
C GLY A 224 -2.95 15.04 4.44
N CYS A 225 -1.65 14.80 4.21
CA CYS A 225 -0.60 15.01 5.22
C CYS A 225 -0.56 16.46 5.72
N CYS A 226 -0.85 17.43 4.85
CA CYS A 226 -0.89 18.86 5.21
C CYS A 226 -2.16 19.26 5.98
N GLN A 227 -3.20 18.44 5.97
CA GLN A 227 -4.52 18.74 6.56
C GLN A 227 -4.79 17.94 7.83
N LEU A 228 -4.20 16.74 7.94
CA LEU A 228 -4.32 15.90 9.12
C LEU A 228 -3.47 16.48 10.26
N PRO A 229 -3.98 16.50 11.49
CA PRO A 229 -3.15 16.87 12.63
C PRO A 229 -1.99 15.86 12.74
N SER A 230 -0.74 16.34 12.79
CA SER A 230 0.45 15.53 13.04
C SER A 230 0.38 14.91 14.43
N ARG A 231 -0.35 13.81 14.54
CA ARG A 231 -0.44 13.00 15.75
C ARG A 231 0.46 11.78 15.56
N PRO A 232 1.27 11.42 16.57
CA PRO A 232 2.02 10.17 16.53
C PRO A 232 1.12 8.98 16.24
N GLY A 233 1.65 8.01 15.49
CA GLY A 233 0.95 6.85 14.98
C GLY A 233 1.08 6.69 13.46
N ILE A 234 0.54 5.57 12.98
CA ILE A 234 0.46 5.22 11.55
C ILE A 234 -0.95 5.53 11.05
N HIS A 235 -1.05 6.35 10.01
CA HIS A 235 -2.32 6.86 9.47
C HIS A 235 -2.41 6.61 7.97
N LEU A 236 -3.44 5.90 7.53
CA LEU A 236 -3.73 5.74 6.11
C LEU A 236 -4.37 7.04 5.56
N CYS A 237 -3.87 7.54 4.43
CA CYS A 237 -4.33 8.79 3.79
C CYS A 237 -4.48 8.64 2.27
#